data_AF-A0A182T6S5-F1
#
_entry.id   AF-A0A182T6S5-F1
#
_cell.length_a   1.000
_cell.length_b   1.000
_cell.length_c   1.000
_cell.angle_alpha   90.00
_cell.angle_beta   90.00
_cell.angle_gamma   90.00
#
_symmetry.space_group_name_H-M   'P 1'
#
loop_
_entity.id
_entity.type
_entity.pdbx_description
1 polymer ?
#
loop_
_entity_poly.entity_id
_entity_poly.type
_entity_poly.pdbx_seq_one_letter_code
_entity_poly.pdbx_strand_id
1 'polypeptide(L)'
;TVLANSSLSECGACLRGFRVNPQYVCTPCEKDLTSHDWLYLGFMTILPLIIHWFCIDLNAHLRKFTKGELILHASACVEVFLSAFLTILFTDPIWELRINSCGVQKLSDWYTLFHNPTPNYETTLYCTQEAVYPLQTMIFVFYLFCVTFMMIIRPGLNVKFLPYRGKLAVYYALYIFPILALLHAVAGGLIYYSFPYLSILISLVSNALHFSIKLDQTMKSLLETSITQMRNATIILGHWILLAYGIISIPYEISYFSLLLVPAPALFYIFTAKYTDPDNFK
;
A
#
# COMPACT_ATOMS: atom_id res chain seq x y z
N THR A 1 16.64 -12.43 28.50
CA THR A 1 17.52 -11.26 28.29
C THR A 1 18.77 -11.41 29.15
N VAL A 2 19.87 -10.71 28.82
CA VAL A 2 21.06 -10.68 29.69
C VAL A 2 20.84 -9.63 30.77
N LEU A 3 20.94 -10.03 32.04
CA LEU A 3 20.82 -9.16 33.20
C LEU A 3 22.16 -8.43 33.47
N ALA A 4 22.11 -7.33 34.22
CA ALA A 4 23.30 -6.51 34.53
C ALA A 4 24.43 -7.28 35.25
N ASN A 5 24.11 -8.40 35.89
CA ASN A 5 25.05 -9.31 36.54
C ASN A 5 25.61 -10.40 35.59
N SER A 6 25.43 -10.26 34.27
CA SER A 6 25.79 -11.24 33.23
C SER A 6 25.07 -12.60 33.31
N SER A 7 24.04 -12.73 34.16
CA SER A 7 23.16 -13.90 34.18
C SER A 7 22.00 -13.78 33.19
N LEU A 8 21.39 -14.90 32.81
CA LEU A 8 20.20 -14.91 31.97
C LEU A 8 18.94 -14.74 32.83
N SER A 9 18.01 -13.92 32.34
CA SER A 9 16.66 -13.85 32.91
C SER A 9 15.92 -15.19 32.76
N GLU A 10 14.80 -15.33 33.48
CA GLU A 10 13.83 -16.39 33.20
C GLU A 10 13.37 -16.36 31.74
N CYS A 11 12.98 -17.52 31.23
CA CYS A 11 12.52 -17.69 29.85
C CYS A 11 11.13 -17.07 29.70
N GLY A 12 10.97 -16.19 28.70
CA GLY A 12 9.71 -15.49 28.45
C GLY A 12 9.71 -14.81 27.09
N ALA A 13 8.62 -14.10 26.78
CA ALA A 13 8.52 -13.32 25.55
C ALA A 13 9.52 -12.15 25.53
N CYS A 14 10.04 -11.80 24.36
CA CYS A 14 10.86 -10.59 24.21
C CYS A 14 9.98 -9.34 24.23
N LEU A 15 10.61 -8.21 24.53
CA LEU A 15 9.96 -6.91 24.42
C LEU A 15 9.80 -6.49 22.96
N ARG A 16 8.90 -5.54 22.69
CA ARG A 16 8.76 -4.92 21.37
C ARG A 16 10.10 -4.32 20.93
N GLY A 17 10.47 -4.52 19.66
CA GLY A 17 11.77 -4.08 19.13
C GLY A 17 12.95 -5.01 19.49
N PHE A 18 12.69 -6.17 20.09
CA PHE A 18 13.69 -7.19 20.35
C PHE A 18 13.35 -8.49 19.60
N ARG A 19 14.38 -9.20 19.15
CA ARG A 19 14.26 -10.52 18.53
C ARG A 19 15.24 -11.50 19.13
N VAL A 20 14.84 -12.77 19.16
CA VAL A 20 15.67 -13.88 19.64
C VAL A 20 16.82 -14.15 18.66
N ASN A 21 18.04 -14.28 19.18
CA ASN A 21 19.22 -14.68 18.42
C ASN A 21 19.37 -16.23 18.38
N PRO A 22 20.35 -16.78 17.62
CA PRO A 22 20.57 -18.24 17.55
C PRO A 22 20.85 -18.91 18.90
N GLN A 23 21.27 -18.15 19.91
CA GLN A 23 21.52 -18.60 21.28
C GLN A 23 20.29 -18.45 22.20
N TYR A 24 19.10 -18.22 21.64
CA TYR A 24 17.83 -18.05 22.37
C TYR A 24 17.77 -16.82 23.30
N VAL A 25 18.61 -15.80 23.04
CA VAL A 25 18.65 -14.55 23.80
C VAL A 25 17.97 -13.43 23.01
N CYS A 26 17.06 -12.69 23.66
CA CYS A 26 16.46 -11.49 23.10
C CYS A 26 17.52 -10.38 22.95
N THR A 27 17.75 -9.93 21.72
CA THR A 27 18.64 -8.83 21.35
C THR A 27 17.85 -7.71 20.68
N PRO A 28 18.21 -6.43 20.87
CA PRO A 28 17.53 -5.31 20.21
C PRO A 28 17.70 -5.41 18.69
N CYS A 29 16.70 -4.93 17.97
CA CYS A 29 16.73 -4.88 16.51
C CYS A 29 17.37 -3.58 16.04
N GLU A 30 18.57 -3.68 15.46
CA GLU A 30 19.38 -2.53 15.02
C GLU A 30 19.64 -2.53 13.50
N LYS A 31 19.00 -3.45 12.76
CA LYS A 31 19.18 -3.55 11.31
C LYS A 31 18.35 -2.48 10.60
N ASP A 32 18.87 -1.99 9.49
CA ASP A 32 18.11 -1.10 8.61
C ASP A 32 17.11 -1.89 7.75
N LEU A 33 16.09 -1.19 7.27
CA LEU A 33 15.13 -1.73 6.30
C LEU A 33 15.83 -2.08 4.98
N THR A 34 15.46 -3.23 4.42
CA THR A 34 15.90 -3.63 3.08
C THR A 34 15.15 -2.83 2.02
N SER A 35 15.66 -2.80 0.77
CA SER A 35 14.97 -2.14 -0.34
C SER A 35 13.56 -2.69 -0.57
N HIS A 36 13.36 -3.99 -0.35
CA HIS A 36 12.06 -4.63 -0.48
C HIS A 36 11.10 -4.18 0.63
N ASP A 37 11.57 -4.02 1.87
CA ASP A 37 10.77 -3.48 2.97
C ASP A 37 10.28 -2.05 2.67
N TRP A 38 11.15 -1.21 2.12
CA TRP A 38 10.78 0.14 1.68
C TRP A 38 9.70 0.14 0.60
N LEU A 39 9.81 -0.75 -0.39
CA LEU A 39 8.80 -0.92 -1.44
C LEU A 39 7.50 -1.52 -0.89
N TYR A 40 7.56 -2.34 0.14
CA TYR A 40 6.36 -2.78 0.82
C TYR A 40 5.63 -1.64 1.54
N LEU A 41 6.37 -0.82 2.31
CA LEU A 41 5.81 0.35 2.99
C LEU A 41 5.26 1.39 2.00
N GLY A 42 5.96 1.58 0.88
CA GLY A 42 5.50 2.42 -0.22
C GLY A 42 4.18 1.91 -0.82
N PHE A 43 4.05 0.59 -1.03
CA PHE A 43 2.81 -0.01 -1.53
C PHE A 43 1.65 0.24 -0.57
N MET A 44 1.87 0.03 0.73
CA MET A 44 0.86 0.26 1.77
C MET A 44 0.48 1.75 1.92
N THR A 45 1.35 2.66 1.50
CA THR A 45 1.07 4.10 1.46
C THR A 45 0.29 4.50 0.19
N ILE A 46 0.68 3.95 -0.96
CA ILE A 46 0.07 4.26 -2.27
C ILE A 46 -1.34 3.66 -2.38
N LEU A 47 -1.58 2.47 -1.84
CA LEU A 47 -2.87 1.79 -1.91
C LEU A 47 -4.06 2.64 -1.42
N PRO A 48 -4.06 3.20 -0.20
CA PRO A 48 -5.16 4.06 0.26
C PRO A 48 -5.28 5.36 -0.57
N LEU A 49 -4.17 5.89 -1.10
CA LEU A 49 -4.21 7.06 -1.99
C LEU A 49 -4.96 6.75 -3.29
N ILE A 50 -4.66 5.61 -3.93
CA ILE A 50 -5.34 5.16 -5.16
C ILE A 50 -6.83 4.97 -4.87
N ILE A 51 -7.17 4.30 -3.76
CA ILE A 51 -8.58 4.08 -3.39
C ILE A 51 -9.28 5.42 -3.14
N HIS A 52 -8.64 6.37 -2.46
CA HIS A 52 -9.20 7.71 -2.25
C HIS A 52 -9.46 8.44 -3.57
N TRP A 53 -8.49 8.46 -4.47
CA TRP A 53 -8.67 9.07 -5.79
C TRP A 53 -9.79 8.40 -6.57
N PHE A 54 -9.87 7.06 -6.53
CA PHE A 54 -10.96 6.32 -7.15
C PHE A 54 -12.33 6.71 -6.57
N CYS A 55 -12.47 6.79 -5.24
CA CYS A 55 -13.70 7.21 -4.59
C CYS A 55 -14.09 8.66 -4.95
N ILE A 56 -13.11 9.55 -5.08
CA ILE A 56 -13.36 10.95 -5.50
C ILE A 56 -13.89 10.96 -6.94
N ASP A 57 -13.23 10.26 -7.84
CA ASP A 57 -13.59 10.18 -9.26
C ASP A 57 -14.98 9.56 -9.49
N LEU A 58 -15.31 8.51 -8.74
CA LEU A 58 -16.60 7.83 -8.83
C LEU A 58 -17.75 8.77 -8.42
N ASN A 59 -17.55 9.57 -7.36
CA ASN A 59 -18.54 10.54 -6.90
C ASN A 59 -18.62 11.80 -7.78
N ALA A 60 -17.55 12.13 -8.51
CA ALA A 60 -17.53 13.32 -9.35
C ALA A 60 -18.50 13.23 -10.53
N HIS A 61 -18.80 12.02 -11.05
CA HIS A 61 -19.68 11.74 -12.21
C HIS A 61 -19.43 12.62 -13.45
N LEU A 62 -18.30 13.32 -13.53
CA LEU A 62 -18.00 14.31 -14.57
C LEU A 62 -16.86 13.83 -15.45
N ARG A 63 -16.93 14.14 -16.76
CA ARG A 63 -15.89 13.77 -17.74
C ARG A 63 -14.61 14.63 -17.65
N LYS A 64 -14.62 15.72 -16.89
CA LYS A 64 -13.49 16.67 -16.77
C LYS A 64 -13.19 16.97 -15.30
N PHE A 65 -11.90 17.07 -14.97
CA PHE A 65 -11.46 17.50 -13.64
C PHE A 65 -11.90 18.93 -13.36
N THR A 66 -12.74 19.09 -12.35
CA THR A 66 -13.11 20.43 -11.85
C THR A 66 -12.05 20.95 -10.89
N LYS A 67 -11.98 22.29 -10.70
CA LYS A 67 -11.03 22.88 -9.74
C LYS A 67 -11.20 22.31 -8.32
N GLY A 68 -12.43 22.05 -7.89
CA GLY A 68 -12.72 21.46 -6.58
C GLY A 68 -12.24 20.02 -6.47
N GLU A 69 -12.43 19.21 -7.50
CA GLU A 69 -11.96 17.82 -7.56
C GLU A 69 -10.44 17.74 -7.52
N LEU A 70 -9.74 18.62 -8.25
CA LEU A 70 -8.29 18.71 -8.19
C LEU A 70 -7.79 19.07 -6.78
N ILE A 71 -8.49 19.98 -6.08
CA ILE A 71 -8.19 20.32 -4.68
C ILE A 71 -8.36 19.11 -3.76
N LEU A 72 -9.40 18.29 -3.98
CA LEU A 72 -9.65 17.10 -3.15
C LEU A 72 -8.64 15.98 -3.42
N HIS A 73 -8.23 15.80 -4.67
CA HIS A 73 -7.14 14.88 -5.02
C HIS A 73 -5.80 15.33 -4.41
N ALA A 74 -5.51 16.63 -4.47
CA ALA A 74 -4.33 17.21 -3.86
C ALA A 74 -4.36 17.12 -2.32
N SER A 75 -5.52 17.33 -1.68
CA SER A 75 -5.63 17.20 -0.23
C SER A 75 -5.42 15.76 0.21
N ALA A 76 -6.01 14.78 -0.49
CA ALA A 76 -5.79 13.37 -0.22
C ALA A 76 -4.31 12.96 -0.36
N CYS A 77 -3.63 13.50 -1.37
CA CYS A 77 -2.20 13.32 -1.57
C CYS A 77 -1.40 13.86 -0.37
N VAL A 78 -1.64 15.12 0.02
CA VAL A 78 -0.95 15.76 1.16
C VAL A 78 -1.23 15.02 2.47
N GLU A 79 -2.48 14.64 2.74
CA GLU A 79 -2.88 13.87 3.93
C GLU A 79 -2.08 12.57 4.04
N VAL A 80 -1.98 11.81 2.95
CA VAL A 80 -1.29 10.52 2.91
C VAL A 80 0.22 10.69 3.08
N PHE A 81 0.86 11.60 2.33
CA PHE A 81 2.30 11.82 2.44
C PHE A 81 2.70 12.40 3.80
N LEU A 82 1.90 13.30 4.37
CA LEU A 82 2.11 13.82 5.71
C LEU A 82 1.97 12.70 6.75
N SER A 83 0.98 11.83 6.62
CA SER A 83 0.81 10.67 7.51
C SER A 83 2.01 9.73 7.44
N ALA A 84 2.48 9.40 6.23
CA ALA A 84 3.64 8.53 6.04
C ALA A 84 4.91 9.15 6.65
N PHE A 85 5.14 10.45 6.40
CA PHE A 85 6.28 11.18 6.95
C PHE A 85 6.27 11.19 8.49
N LEU A 86 5.12 11.50 9.11
CA LEU A 86 5.01 11.47 10.57
C LEU A 86 5.14 10.04 11.12
N THR A 87 4.62 9.04 10.43
CA THR A 87 4.76 7.64 10.85
C THR A 87 6.24 7.25 10.96
N ILE A 88 7.08 7.67 10.01
CA ILE A 88 8.53 7.46 10.07
C ILE A 88 9.11 8.12 11.32
N LEU A 89 8.80 9.40 11.57
CA LEU A 89 9.32 10.15 12.72
C LEU A 89 8.86 9.61 14.08
N PHE A 90 7.69 8.97 14.15
CA PHE A 90 7.13 8.37 15.36
C PHE A 90 7.51 6.89 15.54
N THR A 91 8.26 6.30 14.61
CA THR A 91 8.81 4.95 14.73
C THR A 91 10.21 5.01 15.31
N ASP A 92 10.61 3.99 16.09
CA ASP A 92 11.95 4.00 16.71
C ASP A 92 13.06 3.93 15.64
N PRO A 93 14.12 4.76 15.76
CA PRO A 93 14.31 5.85 16.75
C PRO A 93 13.48 7.11 16.46
N ILE A 94 12.81 7.63 17.50
CA ILE A 94 11.91 8.78 17.41
C ILE A 94 12.67 10.02 16.94
N TRP A 95 12.10 10.76 15.99
CA TRP A 95 12.63 11.99 15.37
C TRP A 95 13.79 11.80 14.39
N GLU A 96 14.10 10.57 14.00
CA GLU A 96 15.11 10.28 12.98
C GLU A 96 14.46 9.75 11.70
N LEU A 97 15.09 10.01 10.55
CA LEU A 97 14.68 9.43 9.24
C LEU A 97 15.34 8.07 9.01
N ARG A 98 15.45 7.29 10.08
CA ARG A 98 16.01 5.94 10.10
C ARG A 98 15.03 5.05 10.85
N ILE A 99 14.90 3.80 10.42
CA ILE A 99 13.97 2.84 11.02
C ILE A 99 14.75 1.61 11.42
N ASN A 100 14.68 1.28 12.70
CA ASN A 100 15.25 0.06 13.25
C ASN A 100 14.31 -1.12 12.99
N SER A 101 14.81 -2.15 12.31
CA SER A 101 14.04 -3.32 11.88
C SER A 101 14.66 -4.63 12.38
N CYS A 102 13.80 -5.59 12.70
CA CYS A 102 14.19 -6.97 12.98
C CYS A 102 14.37 -7.81 11.70
N GLY A 103 13.93 -7.28 10.55
CA GLY A 103 13.90 -7.94 9.25
C GLY A 103 12.89 -9.09 9.17
N VAL A 104 12.42 -9.40 7.96
CA VAL A 104 11.57 -10.57 7.70
C VAL A 104 12.45 -11.74 7.28
N GLN A 105 12.35 -12.89 7.95
CA GLN A 105 13.07 -14.10 7.57
C GLN A 105 12.15 -15.13 6.93
N LYS A 106 10.94 -15.31 7.50
CA LYS A 106 9.98 -16.32 7.09
C LYS A 106 8.56 -15.77 7.18
N LEU A 107 7.63 -16.38 6.45
CA LEU A 107 6.20 -16.05 6.54
C LEU A 107 5.64 -16.25 7.96
N SER A 108 6.13 -17.25 8.69
CA SER A 108 5.76 -17.50 10.09
C SER A 108 6.04 -16.33 11.03
N ASP A 109 6.99 -15.45 10.68
CA ASP A 109 7.34 -14.28 11.50
C ASP A 109 6.17 -13.27 11.59
N TRP A 110 5.27 -13.27 10.60
CA TRP A 110 4.05 -12.45 10.62
C TRP A 110 2.93 -13.03 11.49
N TYR A 111 3.02 -14.31 11.84
CA TYR A 111 1.96 -15.06 12.51
C TYR A 111 2.47 -15.76 13.78
N THR A 112 3.19 -15.03 14.63
CA THR A 112 3.79 -15.54 15.87
C THR A 112 2.79 -16.21 16.80
N LEU A 113 1.52 -15.76 16.78
CA LEU A 113 0.42 -16.37 17.52
C LEU A 113 0.23 -17.87 17.22
N PHE A 114 0.47 -18.31 15.97
CA PHE A 114 0.33 -19.71 15.58
C PHE A 114 1.62 -20.53 15.74
N HIS A 115 2.75 -19.87 16.04
CA HIS A 115 4.07 -20.47 16.10
C HIS A 115 4.74 -20.27 17.47
N ASN A 116 3.98 -20.52 18.54
CA ASN A 116 4.48 -20.45 19.91
C ASN A 116 5.46 -21.61 20.22
N PRO A 117 6.63 -21.33 20.81
CA PRO A 117 7.59 -22.37 21.16
C PRO A 117 7.16 -23.16 22.41
N THR A 118 7.56 -24.43 22.47
CA THR A 118 7.41 -25.33 23.64
C THR A 118 8.77 -25.83 24.10
N PRO A 119 9.52 -25.05 24.89
CA PRO A 119 10.80 -25.50 25.43
C PRO A 119 10.63 -26.82 26.17
N ASN A 120 11.45 -27.81 25.83
CA ASN A 120 11.44 -29.16 26.42
C ASN A 120 10.07 -29.89 26.40
N TYR A 121 9.11 -29.45 25.59
CA TYR A 121 7.73 -29.98 25.56
C TYR A 121 6.97 -29.92 26.89
N GLU A 122 7.41 -29.10 27.84
CA GLU A 122 6.78 -28.99 29.16
C GLU A 122 5.71 -27.90 29.17
N THR A 123 6.07 -26.69 28.73
CA THR A 123 5.20 -25.52 28.78
C THR A 123 5.26 -24.74 27.47
N THR A 124 4.09 -24.40 26.92
CA THR A 124 3.96 -23.48 25.78
C THR A 124 4.19 -22.04 26.23
N LEU A 125 5.18 -21.35 25.66
CA LEU A 125 5.37 -19.92 25.88
C LEU A 125 4.60 -19.13 24.83
N TYR A 126 3.68 -18.28 25.27
CA TYR A 126 2.90 -17.42 24.37
C TYR A 126 3.70 -16.16 24.03
N CYS A 127 4.29 -16.15 22.84
CA CYS A 127 5.17 -15.07 22.37
C CYS A 127 4.47 -14.28 21.25
N THR A 128 3.36 -13.60 21.57
CA THR A 128 2.60 -12.76 20.62
C THR A 128 3.26 -11.41 20.37
N GLN A 129 4.55 -11.42 20.12
CA GLN A 129 5.34 -10.22 19.82
C GLN A 129 5.45 -10.01 18.31
N GLU A 130 5.73 -8.78 17.92
CA GLU A 130 5.99 -8.41 16.53
C GLU A 130 7.40 -8.85 16.12
N ALA A 131 7.55 -10.05 15.56
CA ALA A 131 8.85 -10.53 15.09
C ALA A 131 9.37 -9.78 13.84
N VAL A 132 8.45 -9.19 13.07
CA VAL A 132 8.72 -8.36 11.88
C VAL A 132 8.80 -6.86 12.19
N TYR A 133 9.12 -6.51 13.44
CA TYR A 133 9.15 -5.11 13.89
C TYR A 133 9.99 -4.23 12.95
N PRO A 134 9.50 -3.03 12.55
CA PRO A 134 8.23 -2.40 12.93
C PRO A 134 7.13 -2.53 11.85
N LEU A 135 7.30 -3.42 10.86
CA LEU A 135 6.52 -3.43 9.62
C LEU A 135 5.00 -3.59 9.84
N GLN A 136 4.58 -4.32 10.88
CA GLN A 136 3.16 -4.51 11.17
C GLN A 136 2.60 -3.28 11.90
N THR A 137 3.27 -2.83 12.96
CA THR A 137 2.75 -1.73 13.80
C THR A 137 2.77 -0.40 13.04
N MET A 138 3.80 -0.17 12.24
CA MET A 138 3.99 1.08 11.51
C MET A 138 2.81 1.38 10.56
N ILE A 139 2.25 0.35 9.91
CA ILE A 139 1.12 0.51 8.99
C ILE A 139 -0.15 0.93 9.75
N PHE A 140 -0.39 0.41 10.96
CA PHE A 140 -1.53 0.82 11.78
C PHE A 140 -1.40 2.26 12.25
N VAL A 141 -0.20 2.68 12.66
CA VAL A 141 0.08 4.07 13.03
C VAL A 141 -0.15 5.00 11.84
N PHE A 142 0.30 4.60 10.65
CA PHE A 142 0.04 5.32 9.40
C PHE A 142 -1.46 5.46 9.09
N TYR A 143 -2.24 4.39 9.21
CA TYR A 143 -3.69 4.47 9.00
C TYR A 143 -4.38 5.36 10.05
N LEU A 144 -3.92 5.35 11.30
CA LEU A 144 -4.42 6.24 12.33
C LEU A 144 -4.17 7.71 11.98
N PHE A 145 -2.95 8.06 11.54
CA PHE A 145 -2.64 9.42 11.09
C PHE A 145 -3.46 9.80 9.85
N CYS A 146 -3.63 8.90 8.88
CA CYS A 146 -4.45 9.14 7.71
C CYS A 146 -5.89 9.51 8.09
N VAL A 147 -6.52 8.72 8.96
CA VAL A 147 -7.89 8.99 9.45
C VAL A 147 -7.95 10.32 10.20
N THR A 148 -6.96 10.60 11.04
CA THR A 148 -6.89 11.83 11.83
C THR A 148 -6.80 13.06 10.93
N PHE A 149 -5.87 13.09 9.99
CA PHE A 149 -5.74 14.22 9.06
C PHE A 149 -6.92 14.36 8.13
N MET A 150 -7.48 13.26 7.65
CA MET A 150 -8.69 13.28 6.86
C MET A 150 -9.85 13.96 7.62
N MET A 151 -10.04 13.62 8.90
CA MET A 151 -11.11 14.18 9.74
C MET A 151 -10.89 15.67 10.07
N ILE A 152 -9.64 16.14 10.08
CA ILE A 152 -9.31 17.55 10.34
C ILE A 152 -9.41 18.39 9.06
N ILE A 153 -8.81 17.91 7.97
CA ILE A 153 -8.60 18.69 6.74
C ILE A 153 -9.83 18.65 5.83
N ARG A 154 -10.41 17.47 5.57
CA ARG A 154 -11.48 17.34 4.56
C ARG A 154 -12.77 18.05 4.93
N PRO A 155 -13.27 18.04 6.17
CA PRO A 155 -14.48 18.79 6.52
C PRO A 155 -14.34 20.28 6.26
N GLY A 156 -13.19 20.88 6.62
CA GLY A 156 -12.90 22.29 6.37
C GLY A 156 -12.87 22.64 4.88
N LEU A 157 -12.22 21.80 4.06
CA LEU A 157 -12.19 21.96 2.60
C LEU A 157 -13.58 21.79 1.98
N ASN A 158 -14.35 20.82 2.45
CA ASN A 158 -15.69 20.54 1.93
C ASN A 158 -16.67 21.68 2.19
N VAL A 159 -16.63 22.29 3.37
CA VAL A 159 -17.47 23.46 3.68
C VAL A 159 -17.16 24.63 2.74
N LYS A 160 -15.87 24.86 2.45
CA LYS A 160 -15.43 26.02 1.67
C LYS A 160 -15.56 25.83 0.16
N PHE A 161 -15.29 24.64 -0.36
CA PHE A 161 -15.12 24.41 -1.80
C PHE A 161 -16.14 23.41 -2.39
N LEU A 162 -16.72 22.51 -1.60
CA LEU A 162 -17.53 21.36 -2.09
C LEU A 162 -18.72 21.01 -1.15
N PRO A 163 -19.63 21.95 -0.82
CA PRO A 163 -20.59 21.80 0.28
C PRO A 163 -21.60 20.64 0.12
N TYR A 164 -21.92 20.24 -1.11
CA TYR A 164 -22.89 19.19 -1.40
C TYR A 164 -22.26 17.84 -1.79
N ARG A 165 -21.05 17.82 -2.36
CA ARG A 165 -20.44 16.60 -2.95
C ARG A 165 -19.34 15.99 -2.10
N GLY A 166 -18.67 16.77 -1.25
CA GLY A 166 -17.52 16.29 -0.49
C GLY A 166 -17.85 15.30 0.64
N LYS A 167 -19.11 15.27 1.10
CA LYS A 167 -19.53 14.44 2.26
C LYS A 167 -19.36 12.95 1.98
N LEU A 168 -19.79 12.48 0.80
CA LEU A 168 -19.72 11.07 0.42
C LEU A 168 -18.27 10.56 0.37
N ALA A 169 -17.36 11.35 -0.19
CA ALA A 169 -15.94 10.99 -0.28
C ALA A 169 -15.30 10.78 1.11
N VAL A 170 -15.72 11.54 2.13
CA VAL A 170 -15.26 11.35 3.51
C VAL A 170 -15.85 10.07 4.11
N TYR A 171 -17.14 9.79 3.90
CA TYR A 171 -17.77 8.57 4.41
C TYR A 171 -17.13 7.31 3.83
N TYR A 172 -16.90 7.25 2.51
CA TYR A 172 -16.25 6.09 1.89
C TYR A 172 -14.87 5.84 2.50
N ALA A 173 -14.07 6.88 2.64
CA ALA A 173 -12.73 6.77 3.23
C ALA A 173 -12.75 6.29 4.69
N LEU A 174 -13.74 6.70 5.49
CA LEU A 174 -13.91 6.25 6.87
C LEU A 174 -14.20 4.75 6.98
N TYR A 175 -14.87 4.16 5.99
CA TYR A 175 -15.08 2.70 5.92
C TYR A 175 -13.85 1.95 5.38
N ILE A 176 -13.08 2.56 4.47
CA ILE A 176 -11.94 1.91 3.83
C ILE A 176 -10.80 1.64 4.81
N PHE A 177 -10.44 2.59 5.68
CA PHE A 177 -9.30 2.41 6.59
C PHE A 177 -9.46 1.24 7.57
N PRO A 178 -10.62 1.03 8.25
CA PRO A 178 -10.85 -0.16 9.06
C PRO A 178 -10.75 -1.46 8.27
N ILE A 179 -11.24 -1.49 7.03
CA ILE A 179 -11.16 -2.68 6.17
C ILE A 179 -9.70 -2.97 5.81
N LEU A 180 -8.92 -1.95 5.43
CA LEU A 180 -7.49 -2.08 5.13
C LEU A 180 -6.69 -2.51 6.36
N ALA A 181 -7.02 -1.97 7.55
CA ALA A 181 -6.40 -2.37 8.80
C ALA A 181 -6.69 -3.83 9.12
N LEU A 182 -7.95 -4.28 9.00
CA LEU A 182 -8.31 -5.68 9.22
C LEU A 182 -7.60 -6.61 8.23
N LEU A 183 -7.59 -6.24 6.95
CA LEU A 183 -6.91 -7.00 5.90
C LEU A 183 -5.41 -7.09 6.16
N HIS A 184 -4.77 -6.00 6.61
CA HIS A 184 -3.36 -6.01 7.00
C HIS A 184 -3.10 -6.79 8.30
N ALA A 185 -4.01 -6.76 9.27
CA ALA A 185 -3.91 -7.55 10.50
C ALA A 185 -3.94 -9.06 10.23
N VAL A 186 -4.80 -9.50 9.31
CA VAL A 186 -5.02 -10.92 9.03
C VAL A 186 -4.07 -11.45 7.95
N ALA A 187 -3.79 -10.64 6.92
CA ALA A 187 -3.05 -11.05 5.73
C ALA A 187 -1.74 -10.29 5.54
N GLY A 188 -1.24 -9.56 6.54
CA GLY A 188 -0.05 -8.70 6.44
C GLY A 188 1.16 -9.39 5.82
N GLY A 189 1.46 -10.61 6.28
CA GLY A 189 2.53 -11.44 5.73
C GLY A 189 2.27 -11.91 4.30
N LEU A 190 1.03 -12.30 3.98
CA LEU A 190 0.68 -12.68 2.60
C LEU A 190 0.83 -11.49 1.65
N ILE A 191 0.40 -10.31 2.08
CA ILE A 191 0.54 -9.07 1.29
C ILE A 191 2.03 -8.73 1.13
N TYR A 192 2.84 -8.88 2.17
CA TYR A 192 4.29 -8.62 2.09
C TYR A 192 4.99 -9.47 1.01
N TYR A 193 4.65 -10.75 0.87
CA TYR A 193 5.25 -11.58 -0.18
C TYR A 193 4.57 -11.42 -1.55
N SER A 194 3.32 -10.94 -1.60
CA SER A 194 2.53 -10.87 -2.85
C SER A 194 2.38 -9.47 -3.44
N PHE A 195 2.74 -8.39 -2.73
CA PHE A 195 2.49 -7.02 -3.20
C PHE A 195 3.09 -6.68 -4.57
N PRO A 196 4.26 -7.21 -5.01
CA PRO A 196 4.75 -6.93 -6.36
C PRO A 196 3.77 -7.45 -7.42
N TYR A 197 3.27 -8.67 -7.23
CA TYR A 197 2.29 -9.30 -8.11
C TYR A 197 0.91 -8.66 -8.00
N LEU A 198 0.49 -8.26 -6.79
CA LEU A 198 -0.74 -7.50 -6.60
C LEU A 198 -0.68 -6.16 -7.34
N SER A 199 0.44 -5.44 -7.29
CA SER A 199 0.65 -4.18 -8.01
C SER A 199 0.52 -4.38 -9.52
N ILE A 200 1.15 -5.42 -10.07
CA ILE A 200 1.05 -5.79 -11.49
C ILE A 200 -0.40 -6.12 -11.85
N LEU A 201 -1.05 -6.98 -11.07
CA LEU A 201 -2.43 -7.42 -11.31
C LEU A 201 -3.42 -6.25 -11.26
N ILE A 202 -3.36 -5.42 -10.22
CA ILE A 202 -4.21 -4.24 -10.06
C ILE A 202 -4.01 -3.30 -11.24
N SER A 203 -2.77 -3.07 -11.66
CA SER A 203 -2.49 -2.25 -12.84
C SER A 203 -3.08 -2.83 -14.12
N LEU A 204 -2.91 -4.13 -14.38
CA LEU A 204 -3.42 -4.78 -15.59
C LEU A 204 -4.95 -4.74 -15.66
N VAL A 205 -5.61 -5.11 -14.56
CA VAL A 205 -7.08 -5.13 -14.45
C VAL A 205 -7.64 -3.71 -14.54
N SER A 206 -7.07 -2.76 -13.79
CA SER A 206 -7.53 -1.36 -13.81
C SER A 206 -7.35 -0.72 -15.19
N ASN A 207 -6.25 -1.04 -15.88
CA ASN A 207 -6.02 -0.57 -17.24
C ASN A 207 -7.04 -1.13 -18.24
N ALA A 208 -7.34 -2.43 -18.18
CA ALA A 208 -8.36 -3.04 -19.02
C ALA A 208 -9.77 -2.46 -18.73
N LEU A 209 -10.13 -2.29 -17.46
CA LEU A 209 -11.40 -1.68 -17.05
C LEU A 209 -11.52 -0.22 -17.51
N HIS A 210 -10.44 0.55 -17.45
CA HIS A 210 -10.45 1.94 -17.89
C HIS A 210 -10.82 2.07 -19.38
N PHE A 211 -10.27 1.21 -20.23
CA PHE A 211 -10.58 1.21 -21.65
C PHE A 211 -11.95 0.58 -21.97
N SER A 212 -12.38 -0.44 -21.23
CA SER A 212 -13.68 -1.10 -21.48
C SER A 212 -14.90 -0.23 -21.19
N ILE A 213 -14.77 0.76 -20.30
CA ILE A 213 -15.86 1.70 -19.97
C ILE A 213 -16.05 2.77 -21.07
N LYS A 214 -15.14 2.89 -22.04
CA LYS A 214 -15.26 3.87 -23.13
C LYS A 214 -16.37 3.46 -24.10
N LEU A 215 -17.21 4.41 -24.49
CA LEU A 215 -18.32 4.18 -25.43
C LEU A 215 -17.82 3.86 -26.85
N ASP A 216 -16.71 4.48 -27.27
CA ASP A 216 -16.13 4.26 -28.60
C ASP A 216 -14.91 3.35 -28.46
N GLN A 217 -15.07 2.09 -28.88
CA GLN A 217 -14.03 1.06 -28.82
C GLN A 217 -13.13 1.04 -30.06
N THR A 218 -13.27 2.02 -30.98
CA THR A 218 -12.39 2.07 -32.16
C THR A 218 -10.95 2.41 -31.76
N MET A 219 -9.99 1.69 -32.35
CA MET A 219 -8.56 1.84 -32.06
C MET A 219 -8.08 3.31 -32.17
N LYS A 220 -8.54 4.03 -33.20
CA LYS A 220 -8.17 5.44 -33.43
C LYS A 220 -8.71 6.34 -32.31
N SER A 221 -9.97 6.17 -31.93
CA SER A 221 -10.61 6.97 -30.88
C SER A 221 -9.98 6.70 -29.51
N LEU A 222 -9.68 5.44 -29.19
CA LEU A 222 -8.99 5.07 -27.95
C LEU A 222 -7.59 5.69 -27.88
N LEU A 223 -6.82 5.66 -28.96
CA LEU A 223 -5.47 6.23 -28.99
C LEU A 223 -5.51 7.77 -28.92
N GLU A 224 -6.39 8.40 -29.68
CA GLU A 224 -6.56 9.86 -29.68
C GLU A 224 -7.01 10.35 -28.30
N THR A 225 -8.02 9.73 -27.70
CA THR A 225 -8.53 10.12 -26.38
C THR A 225 -7.59 9.80 -25.23
N SER A 226 -6.68 8.83 -25.39
CA SER A 226 -5.63 8.53 -24.41
C SER A 226 -4.63 9.67 -24.26
N ILE A 227 -4.33 10.37 -25.36
CA ILE A 227 -3.32 11.44 -25.40
C ILE A 227 -3.96 12.82 -25.24
N THR A 228 -5.11 13.05 -25.88
CA THR A 228 -5.75 14.38 -25.92
C THR A 228 -6.52 14.72 -24.65
N GLN A 229 -7.08 13.73 -23.94
CA GLN A 229 -7.82 13.96 -22.71
C GLN A 229 -6.90 13.81 -21.50
N MET A 230 -6.61 14.94 -20.83
CA MET A 230 -5.76 14.99 -19.64
C MET A 230 -6.12 13.96 -18.57
N ARG A 231 -7.42 13.69 -18.37
CA ARG A 231 -7.88 12.68 -17.41
C ARG A 231 -7.43 11.27 -17.77
N ASN A 232 -7.60 10.86 -19.03
CA ASN A 232 -7.19 9.53 -19.47
C ASN A 232 -5.67 9.40 -19.45
N ALA A 233 -4.95 10.42 -19.92
CA ALA A 233 -3.49 10.45 -19.87
C ALA A 233 -2.97 10.28 -18.44
N THR A 234 -3.57 10.98 -17.47
CA THR A 234 -3.20 10.88 -16.04
C THR A 234 -3.47 9.48 -15.48
N ILE A 235 -4.63 8.88 -15.79
CA ILE A 235 -4.99 7.54 -15.32
C ILE A 235 -4.06 6.48 -15.91
N ILE A 236 -3.79 6.54 -17.23
CA ILE A 236 -2.88 5.62 -17.91
C ILE A 236 -1.46 5.75 -17.35
N LEU A 237 -0.98 6.98 -17.14
CA LEU A 237 0.31 7.22 -16.49
C LEU A 237 0.35 6.60 -15.08
N GLY A 238 -0.72 6.73 -14.31
CA GLY A 238 -0.86 6.09 -13.00
C GLY A 238 -0.75 4.57 -13.06
N HIS A 239 -1.42 3.93 -14.02
CA HIS A 239 -1.27 2.49 -14.26
C HIS A 239 0.17 2.13 -14.63
N TRP A 240 0.80 2.88 -15.53
CA TRP A 240 2.19 2.62 -15.93
C TRP A 240 3.16 2.71 -14.74
N ILE A 241 3.00 3.72 -13.88
CA ILE A 241 3.79 3.86 -12.66
C ILE A 241 3.54 2.66 -11.72
N LEU A 242 2.29 2.25 -11.52
CA LEU A 242 1.94 1.11 -10.66
C LEU A 242 2.49 -0.22 -11.20
N LEU A 243 2.50 -0.40 -12.52
CA LEU A 243 3.08 -1.56 -13.18
C LEU A 243 4.61 -1.58 -13.03
N ALA A 244 5.26 -0.45 -13.31
CA ALA A 244 6.70 -0.30 -13.12
C ALA A 244 7.10 -0.56 -11.66
N TYR A 245 6.32 -0.04 -10.72
CA TYR A 245 6.49 -0.28 -9.29
C TYR A 245 6.45 -1.77 -8.94
N GLY A 246 5.47 -2.50 -9.47
CA GLY A 246 5.35 -3.94 -9.27
C GLY A 246 6.52 -4.72 -9.84
N ILE A 247 6.98 -4.38 -11.05
CA ILE A 247 8.15 -5.02 -11.70
C ILE A 247 9.42 -4.80 -10.88
N ILE A 248 9.69 -3.57 -10.43
CA ILE A 248 10.88 -3.23 -9.63
C ILE A 248 10.86 -3.92 -8.27
N SER A 249 9.68 -4.20 -7.73
CA SER A 249 9.52 -4.80 -6.41
C SER A 249 9.74 -6.32 -6.37
N ILE A 250 9.87 -6.97 -7.53
CA ILE A 250 10.16 -8.42 -7.60
C ILE A 250 11.64 -8.65 -7.25
N PRO A 251 11.93 -9.37 -6.15
CA PRO A 251 13.31 -9.57 -5.72
C PRO A 251 14.08 -10.49 -6.70
N TYR A 252 15.30 -10.07 -7.06
CA TYR A 252 16.38 -10.85 -7.68
C TYR A 252 16.13 -11.61 -9.01
N GLU A 253 14.98 -11.44 -9.67
CA GLU A 253 14.66 -12.27 -10.85
C GLU A 253 14.48 -11.50 -12.16
N ILE A 254 14.18 -10.20 -12.13
CA ILE A 254 13.76 -9.48 -13.34
C ILE A 254 14.79 -8.42 -13.74
N SER A 255 15.19 -8.47 -15.02
CA SER A 255 16.03 -7.45 -15.62
C SER A 255 15.27 -6.12 -15.72
N TYR A 256 15.96 -5.01 -15.46
CA TYR A 256 15.41 -3.66 -15.67
C TYR A 256 14.88 -3.43 -17.11
N PHE A 257 15.34 -4.21 -18.10
CA PHE A 257 14.78 -4.20 -19.46
C PHE A 257 13.28 -4.52 -19.50
N SER A 258 12.74 -5.25 -18.51
CA SER A 258 11.30 -5.53 -18.43
C SER A 258 10.45 -4.28 -18.21
N LEU A 259 11.04 -3.14 -17.81
CA LEU A 259 10.33 -1.85 -17.77
C LEU A 259 9.88 -1.37 -19.15
N LEU A 260 10.48 -1.86 -20.24
CA LEU A 260 10.01 -1.59 -21.60
C LEU A 260 8.62 -2.18 -21.87
N LEU A 261 8.16 -3.15 -21.06
CA LEU A 261 6.83 -3.73 -21.16
C LEU A 261 5.75 -2.91 -20.44
N VAL A 262 6.11 -1.85 -19.71
CA VAL A 262 5.15 -1.00 -19.00
C VAL A 262 4.01 -0.45 -19.90
N PRO A 263 4.26 0.07 -21.12
CA PRO A 263 3.18 0.51 -22.00
C PRO A 263 2.42 -0.65 -22.67
N ALA A 264 2.94 -1.88 -22.61
CA ALA A 264 2.43 -3.01 -23.37
C ALA A 264 0.95 -3.33 -23.07
N PRO A 265 0.45 -3.32 -21.82
CA PRO A 265 -0.96 -3.62 -21.55
C PRO A 265 -1.94 -2.62 -22.19
N ALA A 266 -1.59 -1.33 -22.20
CA ALA A 266 -2.42 -0.31 -22.83
C ALA A 266 -2.42 -0.44 -24.34
N LEU A 267 -1.23 -0.61 -24.95
CA LEU A 267 -1.10 -0.83 -26.39
C LEU A 267 -1.80 -2.11 -26.82
N PHE A 268 -1.61 -3.20 -26.07
CA PHE A 268 -2.23 -4.49 -26.35
C PHE A 268 -3.76 -4.37 -26.38
N TYR A 269 -4.37 -3.75 -25.37
CA TYR A 269 -5.82 -3.51 -25.37
C TYR A 269 -6.26 -2.69 -26.59
N ILE A 270 -5.59 -1.57 -26.87
CA ILE A 270 -5.95 -0.68 -28.00
C ILE A 270 -5.88 -1.42 -29.34
N PHE A 271 -4.86 -2.24 -29.56
CA PHE A 271 -4.70 -3.00 -30.80
C PHE A 271 -5.67 -4.17 -30.92
N THR A 272 -6.06 -4.79 -29.80
CA THR A 272 -7.00 -5.92 -29.80
C THR A 272 -8.45 -5.50 -29.72
N ALA A 273 -8.75 -4.23 -29.42
CA ALA A 273 -10.10 -3.69 -29.26
C ALA A 273 -11.07 -4.08 -30.40
N LYS A 274 -10.59 -4.07 -31.64
CA LYS A 274 -11.38 -4.48 -32.82
C LYS A 274 -11.91 -5.91 -32.72
N TYR A 275 -11.14 -6.82 -32.11
CA TYR A 275 -11.50 -8.24 -32.00
C TYR A 275 -12.27 -8.56 -30.72
N THR A 276 -12.24 -7.68 -29.73
CA THR A 276 -12.84 -7.90 -28.41
C THR A 276 -14.12 -7.11 -28.18
N ASP A 277 -14.48 -6.19 -29.09
CA ASP A 277 -15.70 -5.39 -29.00
C ASP A 277 -16.97 -6.29 -29.13
N PRO A 278 -17.83 -6.35 -28.10
CA PRO A 278 -19.06 -7.14 -28.13
C PRO A 278 -20.02 -6.77 -29.27
N ASP A 279 -19.99 -5.50 -29.74
CA ASP A 279 -20.88 -5.05 -30.80
C ASP A 279 -20.54 -5.67 -32.18
N ASN A 280 -19.32 -6.19 -32.35
CA ASN A 280 -18.93 -6.94 -33.55
C ASN A 280 -19.48 -8.39 -33.59
N PHE A 281 -20.09 -8.86 -32.51
CA PHE A 281 -20.67 -10.21 -32.38
C PHE A 281 -22.21 -10.22 -32.32
N LYS A 282 -22.85 -9.06 -32.49
CA LYS A 282 -24.31 -8.91 -32.57
C LYS A 282 -24.76 -8.88 -34.03
#